data_AF-A0A9D6SZ72-F1
#
_entry.id   AF-A0A9D6SZ72-F1
#
_cell.length_a   1.000
_cell.length_b   1.000
_cell.length_c   1.000
_cell.angle_alpha   90.00
_cell.angle_beta   90.00
_cell.angle_gamma   90.00
#
_symmetry.space_group_name_H-M   'P 1'
#
loop_
_entity.id
_entity.type
_entity.pdbx_description
1 polymer ?
#
loop_
_entity_poly.entity_id
_entity_poly.type
_entity_poly.pdbx_seq_one_letter_code
_entity_poly.pdbx_strand_id
1 'polypeptide(L)'
;VVTGADRIAANGDTANKIGTYSLAVLARHHRVPFYVAAPFSTIDPALPSGAGIPIEERDPAEVRCVGGRQIAPLESPVYNPAFDVTPAALITAIVTERGVFRAPYRF
;
A
#
# COMPACT_ATOMS: atom_id res chain seq x y z
N VAL A 1 12.79 5.29 2.88
CA VAL A 1 11.41 5.67 2.51
C VAL A 1 10.50 5.33 3.69
N VAL A 2 9.55 6.21 4.04
CA VAL A 2 8.53 5.96 5.08
C VAL A 2 7.16 6.24 4.48
N THR A 3 6.22 5.32 4.63
CA THR A 3 4.82 5.48 4.20
C THR A 3 3.84 5.13 5.33
N GLY A 4 2.57 5.46 5.13
CA GLY A 4 1.48 4.92 5.95
C GLY A 4 1.07 3.51 5.54
N ALA A 5 -0.06 3.06 6.07
CA ALA A 5 -0.80 1.89 5.62
C ALA A 5 -2.31 2.11 5.82
N ASP A 6 -3.11 1.50 4.95
CA ASP A 6 -4.56 1.41 5.09
C ASP A 6 -4.97 0.07 5.72
N ARG A 7 -4.23 -1.01 5.42
CA ARG A 7 -4.41 -2.33 6.05
C ARG A 7 -3.12 -3.15 6.00
N ILE A 8 -2.81 -3.85 7.08
CA ILE A 8 -1.65 -4.76 7.16
C ILE A 8 -2.15 -6.17 7.48
N ALA A 9 -1.87 -7.15 6.61
CA ALA A 9 -2.21 -8.55 6.86
C ALA A 9 -1.28 -9.19 7.92
N ALA A 10 -1.67 -10.34 8.47
CA ALA A 10 -0.93 -11.04 9.52
C ALA A 10 0.52 -11.40 9.13
N ASN A 11 0.80 -11.60 7.83
CA ASN A 11 2.15 -11.86 7.34
C ASN A 11 3.00 -10.60 7.10
N GLY A 12 2.45 -9.41 7.33
CA GLY A 12 3.08 -8.11 7.12
C GLY A 12 2.87 -7.49 5.74
N ASP A 13 2.19 -8.18 4.82
CA ASP A 13 1.81 -7.57 3.54
C ASP A 13 0.94 -6.34 3.80
N THR A 14 1.30 -5.23 3.18
CA THR A 14 0.72 -3.93 3.50
C THR A 14 0.01 -3.36 2.29
N ALA A 15 -1.29 -3.12 2.41
CA ALA A 15 -2.03 -2.29 1.48
C ALA A 15 -1.91 -0.80 1.88
N ASN A 16 -1.57 0.03 0.91
CA ASN A 16 -1.50 1.49 1.05
C ASN A 16 -1.83 2.14 -0.30
N LYS A 17 -1.96 3.47 -0.34
CA LYS A 17 -2.23 4.26 -1.56
C LYS A 17 -1.40 3.77 -2.75
N ILE A 18 -2.05 3.64 -3.92
CA ILE A 18 -1.45 3.19 -5.18
C ILE A 18 -0.11 3.92 -5.45
N GLY A 19 0.90 3.16 -5.84
CA GLY A 19 2.29 3.61 -5.99
C GLY A 19 3.22 3.15 -4.86
N THR A 20 2.68 2.70 -3.72
CA THR A 20 3.50 2.25 -2.58
C THR A 20 4.33 1.03 -2.92
N TYR A 21 3.75 0.04 -3.59
CA TYR A 21 4.47 -1.14 -4.08
C TYR A 21 5.63 -0.75 -4.99
N SER A 22 5.40 0.19 -5.93
CA SER A 22 6.44 0.67 -6.83
C SER A 22 7.58 1.35 -6.07
N LEU A 23 7.26 2.19 -5.08
CA LEU A 23 8.27 2.80 -4.21
C LEU A 23 9.07 1.76 -3.43
N ALA A 24 8.44 0.69 -2.95
CA ALA A 24 9.11 -0.39 -2.23
C ALA A 24 10.07 -1.18 -3.14
N VAL A 25 9.67 -1.47 -4.37
CA VAL A 25 10.53 -2.12 -5.39
C VAL A 25 11.75 -1.24 -5.69
N LEU A 26 11.54 0.07 -5.92
CA LEU A 26 12.62 1.02 -6.18
C LEU A 26 13.56 1.16 -4.97
N ALA A 27 13.00 1.25 -3.76
CA ALA A 27 13.79 1.33 -2.53
C ALA A 27 14.71 0.11 -2.37
N ARG A 28 14.17 -1.10 -2.61
CA ARG A 28 14.94 -2.35 -2.60
C ARG A 28 16.07 -2.32 -3.62
N HIS A 29 15.78 -1.90 -4.86
CA HIS A 29 16.78 -1.81 -5.93
C HIS A 29 17.95 -0.88 -5.55
N HIS A 30 17.66 0.26 -4.94
CA HIS A 30 18.67 1.24 -4.53
C HIS A 30 19.23 1.00 -3.12
N ARG A 31 18.90 -0.13 -2.47
CA ARG A 31 19.36 -0.47 -1.11
C ARG A 31 18.98 0.58 -0.06
N VAL A 32 17.83 1.23 -0.25
CA VAL A 32 17.26 2.19 0.70
C VAL A 32 16.26 1.45 1.58
N PRO A 33 16.30 1.59 2.92
CA PRO A 33 15.33 0.95 3.79
C PRO A 33 13.92 1.53 3.58
N PHE A 34 12.92 0.64 3.58
CA PHE A 34 11.51 0.97 3.37
C PHE A 34 10.72 0.65 4.65
N TYR A 35 10.16 1.67 5.29
CA TYR A 35 9.40 1.53 6.53
C TYR A 35 7.93 1.84 6.30
N VAL A 36 7.08 1.05 6.94
CA VAL A 36 5.64 1.34 7.06
C VAL A 36 5.38 1.83 8.48
N ALA A 37 4.71 2.96 8.64
CA ALA A 37 4.30 3.49 9.93
C ALA A 37 2.78 3.51 10.00
N ALA A 38 2.21 2.74 10.93
CA ALA A 38 0.76 2.61 11.09
C ALA A 38 0.41 2.27 12.54
N PRO A 39 -0.76 2.70 13.05
CA PRO A 39 -1.20 2.27 14.37
C PRO A 39 -1.46 0.76 14.41
N PHE A 40 -1.34 0.13 15.58
CA PHE A 40 -1.56 -1.31 15.71
C PHE A 40 -2.97 -1.74 15.26
N SER A 41 -3.95 -0.85 15.34
CA SER A 41 -5.33 -1.07 14.86
C SER A 41 -5.45 -1.23 13.33
N THR A 42 -4.43 -0.84 12.56
CA THR A 42 -4.39 -1.05 11.09
C THR A 42 -4.02 -2.49 10.72
N ILE A 43 -3.52 -3.28 11.67
CA ILE A 43 -3.19 -4.68 11.45
C ILE A 43 -4.47 -5.51 11.53
N ASP A 44 -4.73 -6.29 10.49
CA ASP A 44 -5.85 -7.21 10.35
C ASP A 44 -5.36 -8.65 10.57
N PRO A 45 -5.43 -9.19 11.80
CA PRO A 45 -4.93 -10.53 12.11
C PRO A 45 -5.78 -11.65 11.48
N ALA A 46 -6.98 -11.34 10.97
CA ALA A 46 -7.84 -12.32 10.32
C ALA A 46 -7.45 -12.57 8.86
N LEU A 47 -6.68 -11.67 8.24
CA LEU A 47 -6.16 -11.82 6.88
C LEU A 47 -4.78 -12.49 6.91
N PRO A 48 -4.62 -13.72 6.38
CA PRO A 48 -3.34 -14.42 6.42
C PRO A 48 -2.27 -13.76 5.53
N SER A 49 -2.68 -13.11 4.44
CA SER A 49 -1.78 -12.45 3.48
C SER A 49 -2.47 -11.30 2.75
N GLY A 50 -1.67 -10.50 2.04
CA GLY A 50 -2.15 -9.37 1.25
C GLY A 50 -3.09 -9.76 0.10
N ALA A 51 -3.07 -11.03 -0.34
CA ALA A 51 -3.97 -11.53 -1.37
C ALA A 51 -5.46 -11.49 -0.96
N GLY A 52 -5.74 -11.47 0.35
CA GLY A 52 -7.10 -11.34 0.88
C GLY A 52 -7.57 -9.89 1.06
N ILE A 53 -6.72 -8.89 0.78
CA ILE A 53 -7.10 -7.48 0.93
C ILE A 53 -7.88 -7.05 -0.33
N PRO A 54 -9.16 -6.62 -0.19
CA PRO A 54 -9.91 -6.08 -1.32
C PRO A 54 -9.30 -4.74 -1.75
N ILE A 55 -9.10 -4.58 -3.06
CA ILE A 55 -8.60 -3.33 -3.65
C ILE A 55 -9.79 -2.55 -4.21
N GLU A 56 -10.02 -1.37 -3.64
CA GLU A 56 -11.01 -0.42 -4.14
C GLU A 56 -10.60 0.06 -5.54
N GLU A 57 -11.49 -0.10 -6.53
CA GLU A 57 -11.41 0.59 -7.81
C GLU A 57 -12.37 1.78 -7.79
N ARG A 58 -11.85 2.96 -8.08
CA ARG A 58 -12.60 4.23 -8.00
C ARG A 58 -13.07 4.68 -9.37
N ASP A 59 -13.95 5.68 -9.39
CA ASP A 59 -14.51 6.24 -10.62
C ASP A 59 -13.40 6.63 -11.63
N PRO A 60 -13.45 6.12 -12.87
CA PRO A 60 -12.56 6.53 -13.97
C PRO A 60 -12.43 8.05 -14.17
N ALA A 61 -13.45 8.83 -13.79
CA ALA A 61 -13.44 10.28 -13.89
C ALA A 61 -12.29 10.91 -13.07
N GLU A 62 -11.85 10.28 -11.97
CA GLU A 62 -10.71 10.78 -11.16
C GLU A 62 -9.38 10.76 -11.91
N VAL A 63 -9.25 9.90 -12.93
CA VAL A 63 -8.06 9.85 -13.81
C VAL A 63 -8.25 10.73 -15.04
N ARG A 64 -9.47 10.81 -15.57
CA ARG A 64 -9.78 11.62 -16.76
C ARG A 64 -9.85 13.11 -16.47
N CYS A 65 -10.07 13.49 -15.21
CA CYS A 65 -10.28 14.87 -14.79
C CYS A 65 -9.43 15.23 -13.57
N VAL A 66 -8.84 16.43 -13.57
CA VAL A 66 -8.10 17.00 -12.43
C VAL A 66 -8.66 18.39 -12.11
N GLY A 67 -9.06 18.62 -10.86
CA GLY A 67 -9.63 19.91 -10.45
C GLY A 67 -10.88 20.32 -11.25
N GLY A 68 -11.69 19.34 -11.65
CA GLY A 68 -12.87 19.55 -12.50
C GLY A 68 -12.59 19.79 -13.99
N ARG A 69 -11.32 19.76 -14.42
CA ARG A 69 -10.93 19.91 -15.83
C ARG A 69 -10.60 18.57 -16.45
N GLN A 70 -11.19 18.28 -17.60
CA GLN A 70 -10.89 17.08 -18.38
C GLN A 70 -9.47 17.17 -18.96
N ILE A 71 -8.68 16.11 -18.77
CA ILE A 71 -7.29 15.97 -19.25
C ILE A 71 -7.09 14.76 -20.18
N ALA A 72 -8.09 13.88 -20.28
CA ALA A 72 -8.10 12.73 -21.20
C ALA A 72 -9.48 12.58 -21.86
N PRO A 73 -9.62 11.92 -23.02
CA PRO A 73 -10.92 11.65 -23.64
C PRO A 73 -11.88 10.91 -22.69
N LEU A 74 -13.16 11.30 -22.66
CA LEU A 74 -14.16 10.73 -21.73
C LEU A 74 -14.37 9.22 -21.93
N GLU A 75 -14.26 8.75 -23.17
CA GLU A 75 -14.44 7.34 -23.54
C GLU A 75 -13.17 6.50 -23.32
N SER A 76 -12.03 7.12 -22.98
CA SER A 76 -10.77 6.38 -22.81
C SER A 76 -10.91 5.37 -21.68
N PRO A 77 -10.62 4.08 -21.88
CA PRO A 77 -10.65 3.10 -20.80
C PRO A 77 -9.63 3.48 -19.72
N VAL A 78 -9.97 3.22 -18.46
CA VAL A 78 -9.16 3.56 -17.28
C VAL A 78 -9.13 2.37 -16.35
N TYR A 79 -7.96 2.13 -15.76
CA TYR A 79 -7.79 1.28 -14.59
C TYR A 79 -7.41 2.18 -13.40
N ASN A 80 -8.27 2.26 -12.38
CA ASN A 80 -8.10 3.20 -11.26
C ASN A 80 -8.17 2.50 -9.89
N PRO A 81 -7.22 1.60 -9.57
CA PRO A 81 -7.10 1.05 -8.24
C PRO A 81 -6.62 2.14 -7.27
N ALA A 82 -7.30 2.31 -6.15
CA ALA A 82 -6.97 3.30 -5.13
C ALA A 82 -5.78 2.90 -4.25
N PHE A 83 -5.42 1.61 -4.26
CA PHE A 83 -4.41 1.01 -3.40
C PHE A 83 -3.61 -0.05 -4.17
N ASP A 84 -2.41 -0.35 -3.70
CA ASP A 84 -1.67 -1.55 -4.05
C ASP A 84 -1.20 -2.29 -2.80
N VAL A 85 -0.76 -3.53 -2.98
CA VAL A 85 -0.21 -4.37 -1.90
C VAL A 85 1.30 -4.43 -2.05
N THR A 86 2.01 -3.98 -1.01
CA THR A 86 3.45 -4.15 -0.88
C THR A 86 3.76 -5.46 -0.13
N PRO A 87 4.44 -6.43 -0.76
CA PRO A 87 4.83 -7.66 -0.09
C PRO A 87 5.76 -7.41 1.10
N ALA A 88 5.57 -8.15 2.18
CA ALA A 88 6.33 -8.03 3.43
C ALA A 88 7.86 -8.13 3.22
N ALA A 89 8.31 -8.89 2.22
CA ALA A 89 9.72 -9.05 1.87
C ALA A 89 10.42 -7.77 1.36
N LEU A 90 9.64 -6.77 0.93
CA LEU A 90 10.15 -5.45 0.52
C LEU A 90 10.16 -4.45 1.68
N ILE A 91 9.57 -4.79 2.83
CA ILE A 91 9.44 -3.90 3.98
C ILE A 91 10.57 -4.20 4.97
N THR A 92 11.27 -3.16 5.40
CA THR A 92 12.36 -3.24 6.38
C THR A 92 11.84 -3.41 7.80
N ALA A 93 10.85 -2.62 8.19
CA ALA A 93 10.13 -2.78 9.46
C ALA A 93 8.77 -2.07 9.41
N ILE A 94 7.85 -2.52 10.27
CA ILE A 94 6.55 -1.87 10.52
C ILE A 94 6.62 -1.21 11.89
N VAL A 95 6.40 0.09 11.94
CA VAL A 95 6.48 0.92 13.14
C VAL A 95 5.07 1.22 13.62
N THR A 96 4.78 0.86 14.88
CA THR A 96 3.52 1.16 15.54
C THR A 96 3.77 1.80 16.90
N GLU A 97 2.71 2.21 17.59
CA GLU A 97 2.77 2.66 18.98
C GLU A 97 3.19 1.56 19.98
N ARG A 98 3.19 0.28 19.56
CA ARG A 98 3.63 -0.87 20.37
C ARG A 98 5.09 -1.29 20.10
N GLY A 99 5.76 -0.64 19.16
CA GLY A 99 7.16 -0.90 18.84
C GLY A 99 7.44 -1.08 17.35
N VAL A 100 8.60 -1.67 17.05
CA VAL A 100 9.10 -1.84 15.67
C VAL A 100 9.17 -3.33 15.33
N PHE A 101 8.23 -3.79 14.49
CA PHE A 101 8.11 -5.18 14.05
C PHE A 101 8.94 -5.45 12.79
N ARG A 102 9.59 -6.61 12.73
CA ARG A 102 10.40 -7.08 11.59
C ARG A 102 10.01 -8.50 11.22
N ALA A 103 10.32 -8.91 10.00
CA ALA A 103 10.10 -10.29 9.56
C ALA A 103 10.96 -11.29 10.39
N PRO A 104 10.44 -12.50 10.70
CA PRO A 104 9.05 -12.91 10.52
C PRO A 104 8.11 -12.16 11.46
N TYR A 105 7.06 -11.56 10.90
CA TYR A 105 6.16 -10.69 11.65
C TYR A 105 5.34 -11.47 12.68
N ARG A 106 5.27 -10.92 13.90
CA ARG A 106 4.41 -11.39 15.00
C ARG A 106 3.86 -10.15 15.69
N PHE A 107 2.62 -9.82 15.36
CA PHE A 107 1.91 -8.66 15.89
C PHE A 107 1.27 -8.99 17.23
#